data_AF-A0AAW4WLI7-F1
#
_entry.id   AF-A0AAW4WLI7-F1
#
_cell.length_a   1.000
_cell.length_b   1.000
_cell.length_c   1.000
_cell.angle_alpha   90.00
_cell.angle_beta   90.00
_cell.angle_gamma   90.00
#
_symmetry.space_group_name_H-M   'P 1'
#
loop_
_entity.id
_entity.type
_entity.pdbx_description
1 polymer ?
#
loop_
_entity_poly.entity_id
_entity_poly.type
_entity_poly.pdbx_seq_one_letter_code
_entity_poly.pdbx_strand_id
1 'polypeptide(L)'
;MLRMSSYMSRGQKLIEAGKTPDAMRLVTRGFQHYAERVLKAIQPYAKADACMLVLILRHIADEIERNNPGTKEQVEVLKKAVVLPTIEEIEKVKRPNGK
;
A
#
# COMPACT_ATOMS: atom_id res chain seq x y z
N MET A 1 -19.87 -15.04 10.22
CA MET A 1 -18.96 -14.21 9.40
C MET A 1 -18.08 -13.42 10.36
N LEU A 2 -16.80 -13.78 10.52
CA LEU A 2 -15.86 -13.03 11.39
C LEU A 2 -15.63 -11.67 10.75
N ARG A 3 -16.23 -10.61 11.31
CA ARG A 3 -15.99 -9.22 10.88
C ARG A 3 -14.57 -8.85 11.30
N MET A 4 -13.59 -9.08 10.43
CA MET A 4 -12.25 -8.54 10.62
C MET A 4 -12.39 -7.02 10.80
N SER A 5 -12.11 -6.56 12.01
CA SER A 5 -12.27 -5.15 12.35
C SER A 5 -11.12 -4.35 11.73
N SER A 6 -11.48 -3.35 10.91
CA SER A 6 -10.56 -2.48 10.16
C SER A 6 -9.49 -1.85 11.07
N TYR A 7 -8.25 -1.80 10.59
CA TYR A 7 -7.15 -1.11 11.27
C TYR A 7 -7.47 0.36 11.54
N MET A 8 -8.09 1.05 10.57
CA MET A 8 -8.47 2.47 10.70
C MET A 8 -9.58 2.66 11.75
N SER A 9 -10.63 1.86 11.71
CA SER A 9 -11.73 1.98 12.69
C SER A 9 -11.27 1.67 14.12
N ARG A 10 -10.34 0.72 14.28
CA ARG A 10 -9.75 0.41 15.59
C ARG A 10 -8.77 1.47 16.05
N GLY A 11 -7.98 2.03 15.13
CA GLY A 11 -7.08 3.15 15.40
C GLY A 11 -7.87 4.36 15.90
N GLN A 12 -8.98 4.69 15.22
CA GLN A 12 -9.86 5.79 15.62
C GLN A 12 -10.40 5.63 17.05
N LYS A 13 -10.87 4.42 17.42
CA LYS A 13 -11.31 4.13 18.80
C LYS A 13 -10.20 4.32 19.84
N LEU A 14 -8.96 4.01 19.50
CA LEU A 14 -7.82 4.23 20.37
C LEU A 14 -7.52 5.73 20.54
N ILE A 15 -7.64 6.52 19.47
CA ILE A 15 -7.51 7.98 19.54
C ILE A 15 -8.60 8.57 20.45
N GLU A 16 -9.85 8.17 20.27
CA GLU A 16 -10.99 8.60 21.10
C GLU A 16 -10.81 8.24 22.58
N ALA A 17 -10.13 7.12 22.86
CA ALA A 17 -9.79 6.69 24.22
C ALA A 17 -8.52 7.36 24.78
N GLY A 18 -7.94 8.36 24.10
CA GLY A 18 -6.71 9.04 24.51
C GLY A 18 -5.42 8.23 24.34
N LYS A 19 -5.48 7.09 23.62
CA LYS A 19 -4.36 6.16 23.39
C LYS A 19 -3.72 6.35 22.01
N THR A 20 -3.42 7.60 21.66
CA THR A 20 -2.84 7.96 20.35
C THR A 20 -1.59 7.16 19.97
N PRO A 21 -0.62 6.87 20.88
CA PRO A 21 0.53 6.04 20.53
C PRO A 21 0.16 4.62 20.08
N ASP A 22 -0.82 3.99 20.74
CA ASP A 22 -1.28 2.65 20.37
C ASP A 22 -2.06 2.67 19.06
N ALA A 23 -2.84 3.74 18.81
CA ALA A 23 -3.52 3.95 17.54
C ALA A 23 -2.53 4.02 16.39
N MET A 24 -1.45 4.80 16.54
CA MET A 24 -0.42 4.93 15.51
C MET A 24 0.25 3.60 15.23
N ARG A 25 0.67 2.85 16.26
CA ARG A 25 1.26 1.51 16.07
C ARG A 25 0.32 0.57 15.32
N LEU A 26 -0.97 0.60 15.63
CA LEU A 26 -1.97 -0.24 14.96
C LEU A 26 -2.14 0.13 13.49
N VAL A 27 -2.21 1.43 13.18
CA VAL A 27 -2.32 1.93 11.81
C VAL A 27 -1.06 1.60 11.01
N THR A 28 0.13 1.82 11.57
CA THR A 28 1.41 1.45 10.92
C THR A 28 1.48 -0.05 10.64
N ARG A 29 1.05 -0.91 11.57
CA ARG A 29 0.98 -2.36 11.35
C ARG A 29 0.00 -2.73 10.23
N GLY A 30 -1.15 -2.05 10.17
CA GLY A 30 -2.11 -2.23 9.08
C GLY A 30 -1.53 -1.82 7.74
N PHE A 31 -0.83 -0.68 7.69
CA PHE A 31 -0.13 -0.21 6.50
C PHE A 31 0.94 -1.21 6.03
N GLN A 32 1.80 -1.68 6.93
CA GLN A 32 2.83 -2.69 6.63
C GLN A 32 2.21 -3.99 6.10
N HIS A 33 1.13 -4.47 6.70
CA HIS A 33 0.43 -5.67 6.23
C HIS A 33 -0.03 -5.55 4.77
N TYR A 34 -0.61 -4.42 4.38
CA TYR A 34 -1.04 -4.21 2.99
C TYR A 34 0.15 -3.94 2.06
N ALA A 35 1.14 -3.18 2.51
CA ALA A 35 2.36 -2.90 1.75
C ALA A 35 3.05 -4.20 1.33
N GLU A 36 3.33 -5.11 2.27
CA GLU A 36 3.96 -6.40 1.98
C GLU A 36 3.20 -7.23 0.94
N ARG A 37 1.86 -7.24 1.04
CA ARG A 37 1.01 -7.99 0.10
C ARG A 37 1.02 -7.39 -1.30
N VAL A 38 0.97 -6.06 -1.40
CA VAL A 38 1.02 -5.36 -2.68
C VAL A 38 2.38 -5.56 -3.33
N LEU A 39 3.49 -5.36 -2.60
CA LEU A 39 4.84 -5.56 -3.12
C LEU A 39 5.04 -6.99 -3.61
N LYS A 40 4.67 -7.99 -2.79
CA LYS A 40 4.77 -9.40 -3.17
C LYS A 40 3.97 -9.74 -4.43
N ALA A 41 2.86 -9.05 -4.69
CA ALA A 41 2.04 -9.30 -5.87
C ALA A 41 2.61 -8.68 -7.14
N ILE A 42 3.36 -7.57 -7.03
CA ILE A 42 3.87 -6.83 -8.18
C ILE A 42 5.38 -7.01 -8.41
N GLN A 43 6.09 -7.67 -7.50
CA GLN A 43 7.54 -7.85 -7.56
C GLN A 43 8.00 -9.30 -7.64
N PRO A 44 9.15 -9.53 -8.30
CA PRO A 44 9.86 -8.55 -9.12
C PRO A 44 9.15 -8.37 -10.48
N TYR A 45 9.31 -7.20 -11.13
CA TYR A 45 8.76 -6.97 -12.48
C TYR A 45 9.83 -6.62 -13.50
N ALA A 46 9.53 -6.85 -14.78
CA ALA A 46 10.40 -6.42 -15.87
C ALA A 46 10.23 -4.92 -16.15
N LYS A 47 11.34 -4.18 -16.23
CA LYS A 47 11.34 -2.72 -16.48
C LYS A 47 10.45 -2.27 -17.66
N ALA A 48 10.39 -3.07 -18.73
CA ALA A 48 9.55 -2.79 -19.90
C ALA A 48 8.03 -2.84 -19.61
N ASP A 49 7.62 -3.61 -18.59
CA ASP A 49 6.22 -3.82 -18.22
C ASP A 49 5.74 -2.79 -17.17
N ALA A 50 6.63 -1.89 -16.72
CA ALA A 50 6.32 -0.90 -15.69
C ALA A 50 5.09 -0.04 -16.04
N CYS A 51 4.91 0.29 -17.32
CA CYS A 51 3.75 1.07 -17.77
C CYS A 51 2.42 0.36 -17.53
N MET A 52 2.37 -0.98 -17.68
CA MET A 52 1.17 -1.78 -17.46
C MET A 52 0.81 -1.82 -15.97
N LEU A 53 1.81 -2.02 -15.10
CA LEU A 53 1.61 -2.00 -13.65
C LEU A 53 1.11 -0.64 -13.17
N VAL A 54 1.71 0.45 -13.65
CA VAL A 54 1.29 1.82 -13.29
C VAL A 54 -0.16 2.09 -13.72
N LEU A 55 -0.56 1.67 -14.92
CA LEU A 55 -1.94 1.84 -15.40
C LEU A 55 -2.94 1.10 -14.51
N ILE A 56 -2.69 -0.18 -14.23
CA ILE A 56 -3.59 -1.03 -13.44
C ILE A 56 -3.70 -0.52 -12.00
N LEU A 57 -2.57 -0.20 -11.36
CA LEU A 57 -2.55 0.25 -9.96
C LEU A 57 -3.25 1.60 -9.77
N ARG A 58 -3.06 2.55 -10.71
CA ARG A 58 -3.78 3.83 -10.69
C ARG A 58 -5.27 3.63 -10.86
N HIS A 59 -5.68 2.83 -11.84
CA HIS A 59 -7.09 2.54 -12.06
C HIS A 59 -7.77 1.93 -10.82
N ILE A 60 -7.10 0.96 -10.17
CA ILE A 60 -7.60 0.36 -8.93
C ILE A 60 -7.68 1.39 -7.80
N ALA A 61 -6.66 2.25 -7.64
CA ALA A 61 -6.67 3.30 -6.63
C ALA A 61 -7.83 4.29 -6.86
N ASP A 62 -8.03 4.73 -8.10
CA ASP A 62 -9.12 5.64 -8.48
C ASP A 62 -10.50 5.03 -8.21
N GLU A 63 -10.68 3.73 -8.50
CA GLU A 63 -11.90 2.98 -8.18
C GLU A 63 -12.14 2.90 -6.66
N ILE A 64 -11.09 2.63 -5.87
CA ILE A 64 -11.22 2.60 -4.40
C ILE A 64 -11.61 3.98 -3.88
N GLU A 65 -10.95 5.05 -4.32
CA GLU A 65 -11.25 6.41 -3.88
C GLU A 65 -12.66 6.85 -4.28
N ARG A 66 -13.09 6.56 -5.51
CA ARG A 66 -14.44 6.87 -6.00
C ARG A 66 -15.53 6.18 -5.18
N ASN A 67 -15.29 4.94 -4.77
CA ASN A 67 -16.26 4.14 -4.02
C ASN A 67 -16.23 4.37 -2.50
N ASN A 68 -15.22 5.08 -1.97
CA ASN A 68 -15.03 5.28 -0.53
C ASN A 68 -14.80 6.76 -0.19
N PRO A 69 -15.88 7.56 -0.01
CA PRO A 69 -15.78 8.97 0.34
C PRO A 69 -14.91 9.21 1.58
N GLY A 70 -14.05 10.24 1.55
CA GLY A 70 -13.12 10.55 2.64
C GLY A 70 -11.77 9.83 2.57
N THR A 71 -11.60 8.87 1.65
CA THR A 71 -10.34 8.11 1.52
C THR A 71 -9.18 9.00 1.08
N LYS A 72 -9.41 9.96 0.18
CA LYS A 72 -8.37 10.87 -0.31
C LYS A 72 -7.73 11.66 0.82
N GLU A 73 -8.53 12.23 1.70
CA GLU A 73 -8.07 13.00 2.85
C GLU A 73 -7.31 12.09 3.84
N GLN A 74 -7.80 10.86 4.05
CA GLN A 74 -7.14 9.88 4.91
C GLN A 74 -5.77 9.45 4.36
N VAL A 75 -5.63 9.32 3.03
CA VAL A 75 -4.35 9.01 2.39
C VAL A 75 -3.31 10.10 2.66
N GLU A 76 -3.69 11.38 2.55
CA GLU A 76 -2.78 12.50 2.82
C GLU A 76 -2.34 12.57 4.29
N VAL A 77 -3.23 12.21 5.22
CA VAL A 77 -2.86 12.05 6.63
C VAL A 77 -1.91 10.87 6.83
N LEU A 78 -2.23 9.72 6.24
CA LEU A 78 -1.44 8.50 6.38
C LEU A 78 -0.03 8.64 5.83
N LYS A 79 0.14 9.33 4.69
CA LYS A 79 1.45 9.61 4.08
C LYS A 79 2.42 10.32 5.03
N LYS A 80 1.92 11.11 5.97
CA LYS A 80 2.73 11.81 6.98
C LYS A 80 3.16 10.90 8.13
N ALA A 81 2.51 9.75 8.29
CA ALA A 81 2.68 8.84 9.43
C ALA A 81 3.44 7.55 9.08
N VAL A 82 3.70 7.28 7.80
CA VAL A 82 4.32 6.01 7.35
C VAL A 82 5.45 6.25 6.37
N VAL A 83 6.39 5.30 6.32
CA VAL A 83 7.42 5.23 5.28
C VAL A 83 6.90 4.33 4.16
N LEU A 84 6.87 4.85 2.93
CA LEU A 84 6.46 4.05 1.77
C LEU A 84 7.55 3.01 1.44
N PRO A 85 7.17 1.78 1.08
CA PRO A 85 8.13 0.75 0.72
C PRO A 85 8.83 1.05 -0.61
N THR A 86 10.05 0.56 -0.75
CA THR A 86 10.80 0.55 -2.01
C THR A 86 10.37 -0.61 -2.90
N ILE A 87 10.63 -0.48 -4.21
CA ILE A 87 10.23 -1.46 -5.20
C ILE A 87 11.43 -2.04 -5.95
N GLU A 88 11.44 -3.36 -6.15
CA GLU A 88 12.48 -4.06 -6.91
C GLU A 88 12.10 -4.25 -8.39
N GLU A 89 12.97 -3.78 -9.29
CA GLU A 89 12.86 -3.98 -10.74
C GLU A 89 13.90 -5.00 -11.24
N ILE A 90 13.54 -5.80 -12.25
CA ILE A 90 14.51 -6.63 -12.98
C ILE A 90 14.92 -5.93 -14.27
N GLU A 91 16.22 -5.67 -14.40
CA GLU A 91 16.85 -5.39 -15.67
C GLU A 91 17.28 -6.72 -16.29
N LYS A 92 16.53 -7.21 -17.30
CA LYS A 92 16.96 -8.38 -18.08
C LYS A 92 18.15 -7.98 -18.95
N VAL A 93 19.37 -8.04 -18.40
CA VAL A 93 20.59 -7.95 -19.20
C VAL A 93 20.63 -9.20 -20.09
N LYS A 94 20.34 -9.05 -21.38
CA LYS A 94 20.69 -10.08 -22.36
C LYS A 94 22.21 -10.22 -22.32
N ARG A 95 22.72 -11.32 -21.75
CA ARG A 95 24.08 -11.74 -22.08
C ARG A 95 24.10 -11.93 -23.60
N PRO A 96 25.04 -11.33 -24.35
CA PRO A 96 25.22 -11.74 -25.73
C PRO A 96 25.55 -13.23 -25.68
N ASN A 97 24.75 -14.05 -26.38
CA ASN A 97 25.11 -15.44 -26.61
C ASN A 97 26.45 -15.39 -27.35
N GLY A 98 27.54 -15.67 -26.64
CA GLY A 98 28.84 -15.88 -27.24
C GLY A 98 28.70 -17.01 -28.25
N LYS A 99 28.87 -16.68 -29.52
CA LYS A 99 29.23 -17.66 -30.54
C LYS A 99 30.69 -18.03 -30.35
#